data_AF-A0A2C9A918-F1
#
_entry.id   AF-A0A2C9A918-F1
#
_cell.length_a   1.000
_cell.length_b   1.000
_cell.length_c   1.000
_cell.angle_alpha   90.00
_cell.angle_beta   90.00
_cell.angle_gamma   90.00
#
_symmetry.space_group_name_H-M   'P 1'
#
loop_
_entity.id
_entity.type
_entity.pdbx_description
1 polymer ?
#
loop_
_entity_poly.entity_id
_entity_poly.type
_entity_poly.pdbx_seq_one_letter_code
_entity_poly.pdbx_strand_id
1 'polypeptide(L)'
;MSAPGKIHLLLHAHLPFVREPEYDRFLEENWFFEAMAETYLPLIQMLRRLQEKGVPGTLNLSVSSALLAMLTDSLLLEKFTRHLHMQMELIEKERERARGNDDIATVVDFYYRRQVALIDTWERDCGCEIVPALKQLEECGKLNLLTCVGTHPFLPAYQSDVQAIRLQLGVTVRAFEDAFGRRPSGLWLPECGYFEGLDRLLAEFGFKYFFLETHGVLLAKPAPKYGVFAPIKTPAGLYCMGREQASSMEVWSRKTGYPGHPEYREFFKDIANERDRGYLGDYFMAGDTPIETGLKYYRITGSEDKQIYRPWNAMRLVEDHARLFVANREATVTELLPNMEGNKVSILCPYDAELFGHWWFEGPLFIEKMFERAAASNTVEMASLETTMYSSCDEAVHSPIFSSWGEGGFGEVWMNDEVSHAYPLFFRMRGMMEEFRRALVAREKKGKTAQTRLYRRYYAQIARELLLFQASDWAFMIHNKSAADYARFRENTHYRNVCALYASAMTSLAMGRKKPDTSLLNKLENQDNLFPWIGELL
;
A
#
# COMPACT_ATOMS: atom_id res chain seq x y z
N MET A 1 -8.34 38.46 -1.79
CA MET A 1 -8.93 37.11 -1.89
C MET A 1 -8.22 36.26 -0.86
N SER A 2 -8.94 35.51 -0.03
CA SER A 2 -8.32 34.49 0.83
C SER A 2 -7.60 33.47 -0.03
N ALA A 3 -6.49 32.90 0.45
CA ALA A 3 -5.80 31.83 -0.26
C ALA A 3 -6.75 30.62 -0.43
N PRO A 4 -6.65 29.86 -1.54
CA PRO A 4 -7.52 28.71 -1.78
C PRO A 4 -7.32 27.63 -0.70
N GLY A 5 -8.39 26.88 -0.44
CA GLY A 5 -8.36 25.69 0.39
C GLY A 5 -7.53 24.57 -0.26
N LYS A 6 -6.94 23.71 0.56
CA LYS A 6 -6.01 22.67 0.15
C LYS A 6 -6.69 21.31 0.13
N ILE A 7 -6.68 20.64 -1.02
CA ILE A 7 -7.10 19.23 -1.13
C ILE A 7 -5.84 18.37 -1.11
N HIS A 8 -5.74 17.50 -0.11
CA HIS A 8 -4.67 16.52 0.03
C HIS A 8 -5.19 15.15 -0.39
N LEU A 9 -5.09 14.84 -1.69
CA LEU A 9 -5.31 13.49 -2.17
C LEU A 9 -4.09 12.64 -1.79
N LEU A 10 -4.31 11.68 -0.89
CA LEU A 10 -3.30 10.76 -0.39
C LEU A 10 -3.65 9.33 -0.82
N LEU A 11 -2.76 8.71 -1.58
CA LEU A 11 -2.89 7.31 -1.96
C LEU A 11 -1.99 6.45 -1.09
N HIS A 12 -2.53 5.40 -0.50
CA HIS A 12 -1.80 4.41 0.27
C HIS A 12 -1.52 3.18 -0.59
N ALA A 13 -0.28 3.02 -1.07
CA ALA A 13 0.15 1.87 -1.84
C ALA A 13 0.78 0.82 -0.94
N HIS A 14 0.11 -0.33 -0.85
CA HIS A 14 0.54 -1.43 -0.01
C HIS A 14 0.09 -2.78 -0.57
N LEU A 15 1.00 -3.75 -0.50
CA LEU A 15 0.70 -5.17 -0.63
C LEU A 15 1.48 -5.94 0.43
N PRO A 16 0.95 -7.06 0.96
CA PRO A 16 1.72 -7.97 1.77
C PRO A 16 2.90 -8.51 0.96
N PHE A 17 3.98 -8.89 1.63
CA PHE A 17 5.14 -9.43 0.94
C PHE A 17 4.82 -10.81 0.35
N VAL A 18 4.78 -10.88 -0.98
CA VAL A 18 4.54 -12.11 -1.74
C VAL A 18 5.65 -12.28 -2.76
N ARG A 19 6.40 -13.37 -2.64
CA ARG A 19 7.52 -13.68 -3.52
C ARG A 19 7.81 -15.17 -3.48
N GLU A 20 7.64 -15.84 -4.62
CA GLU A 20 7.77 -17.29 -4.71
C GLU A 20 8.78 -17.68 -5.81
N PRO A 21 10.07 -17.82 -5.45
CA PRO A 21 11.13 -18.06 -6.42
C PRO A 21 11.14 -19.47 -7.02
N GLU A 22 10.46 -20.43 -6.36
CA GLU A 22 10.39 -21.83 -6.83
C GLU A 22 9.38 -22.02 -7.98
N TYR A 23 8.49 -21.04 -8.21
CA TYR A 23 7.40 -21.13 -9.18
C TYR A 23 7.53 -20.08 -10.28
N ASP A 24 7.22 -20.48 -11.53
CA ASP A 24 7.14 -19.55 -12.66
C ASP A 24 5.91 -18.62 -12.53
N ARG A 25 4.81 -19.18 -12.01
CA ARG A 25 3.56 -18.47 -11.68
C ARG A 25 3.04 -18.92 -10.33
N PHE A 26 2.66 -17.95 -9.51
CA PHE A 26 2.05 -18.14 -8.20
C PHE A 26 0.85 -17.22 -8.08
N LEU A 27 -0.27 -17.72 -7.54
CA LEU A 27 -1.55 -17.01 -7.59
C LEU A 27 -1.47 -15.64 -6.94
N GLU A 28 -0.85 -15.55 -5.77
CA GLU A 28 -0.76 -14.32 -4.98
C GLU A 28 0.31 -13.35 -5.49
N GLU A 29 1.29 -13.80 -6.30
CA GLU A 29 2.18 -12.87 -7.03
C GLU A 29 1.39 -12.03 -8.05
N ASN A 30 0.22 -12.52 -8.48
CA ASN A 30 -0.64 -11.78 -9.42
C ASN A 30 -1.12 -10.46 -8.84
N TRP A 31 -1.32 -10.35 -7.52
CA TRP A 31 -1.69 -9.08 -6.87
C TRP A 31 -0.64 -7.99 -7.13
N PHE A 32 0.64 -8.35 -7.10
CA PHE A 32 1.72 -7.41 -7.41
C PHE A 32 1.70 -6.99 -8.89
N PHE A 33 1.50 -7.94 -9.80
CA PHE A 33 1.48 -7.65 -11.24
C PHE A 33 0.26 -6.80 -11.64
N GLU A 34 -0.91 -7.10 -11.09
CA GLU A 34 -2.14 -6.33 -11.29
C GLU A 34 -2.00 -4.91 -10.72
N ALA A 35 -1.49 -4.75 -9.50
CA ALA A 35 -1.26 -3.42 -8.94
C ALA A 35 -0.27 -2.60 -9.78
N MET A 36 0.82 -3.21 -10.27
CA MET A 36 1.77 -2.57 -11.16
C MET A 36 1.13 -2.13 -12.50
N ALA A 37 0.42 -3.03 -13.19
CA ALA A 37 -0.15 -2.77 -14.51
C ALA A 37 -1.42 -1.89 -14.48
N GLU A 38 -2.28 -2.08 -13.48
CA GLU A 38 -3.57 -1.41 -13.37
C GLU A 38 -3.52 -0.13 -12.54
N THR A 39 -2.57 0.03 -11.61
CA THR A 39 -2.51 1.19 -10.71
C THR A 39 -1.22 1.99 -10.85
N TYR A 40 -0.06 1.41 -10.54
CA TYR A 40 1.18 2.21 -10.37
C TYR A 40 1.71 2.78 -11.69
N LEU A 41 1.76 1.98 -12.76
CA LEU A 41 2.13 2.49 -14.09
C LEU A 41 1.13 3.52 -14.61
N PRO A 42 -0.20 3.29 -14.55
CA PRO A 42 -1.19 4.32 -14.91
C PRO A 42 -1.09 5.61 -14.11
N LEU A 43 -0.76 5.56 -12.82
CA LEU A 43 -0.50 6.75 -12.01
C LEU A 43 0.72 7.52 -12.52
N ILE A 44 1.82 6.84 -12.86
CA ILE A 44 3.00 7.47 -13.48
C ILE A 44 2.64 8.13 -14.80
N GLN A 45 1.93 7.41 -15.69
CA GLN A 45 1.48 7.95 -16.97
C GLN A 45 0.63 9.21 -16.80
N MET A 46 -0.30 9.19 -15.84
CA MET A 46 -1.17 10.32 -15.53
C MET A 46 -0.39 11.52 -14.98
N LEU A 47 0.52 11.31 -14.03
CA LEU A 47 1.33 12.38 -13.46
C LEU A 47 2.26 13.02 -14.50
N ARG A 48 2.83 12.22 -15.41
CA ARG A 48 3.62 12.73 -16.55
C ARG A 48 2.76 13.58 -17.49
N ARG A 49 1.55 13.12 -17.85
CA ARG A 49 0.61 13.94 -18.64
C ARG A 49 0.26 15.26 -17.96
N LEU A 50 0.01 15.26 -16.64
CA LEU A 50 -0.25 16.48 -15.88
C LEU A 50 0.97 17.41 -15.87
N GLN A 51 2.18 16.87 -15.81
CA GLN A 51 3.43 17.62 -15.93
C GLN A 51 3.58 18.26 -17.31
N GLU A 52 3.41 17.49 -18.38
CA GLU A 52 3.51 17.96 -19.77
C GLU A 52 2.46 19.05 -20.07
N LYS A 53 1.24 18.90 -19.55
CA LYS A 53 0.16 19.90 -19.66
C LYS A 53 0.37 21.14 -18.79
N GLY A 54 1.35 21.12 -17.87
CA GLY A 54 1.58 22.22 -16.92
C GLY A 54 0.49 22.38 -15.86
N VAL A 55 -0.31 21.35 -15.57
CA VAL A 55 -1.41 21.43 -14.59
C VAL A 55 -0.82 21.48 -13.17
N PRO A 56 -1.10 22.52 -12.35
CA PRO A 56 -0.53 22.65 -11.01
C PRO A 56 -1.06 21.59 -10.03
N GLY A 57 -0.33 21.43 -8.92
CA GLY A 57 -0.69 20.54 -7.83
C GLY A 57 0.24 19.34 -7.66
N THR A 58 0.08 18.67 -6.53
CA THR A 58 0.91 17.53 -6.11
C THR A 58 0.03 16.40 -5.59
N LEU A 59 0.26 15.18 -6.06
CA LEU A 59 -0.31 13.95 -5.49
C LEU A 59 0.53 13.50 -4.30
N ASN A 60 -0.10 13.01 -3.23
CA ASN A 60 0.62 12.41 -2.11
C ASN A 60 0.50 10.90 -2.21
N LEU A 61 1.62 10.19 -2.10
CA LEU A 61 1.66 8.73 -2.19
C LEU A 61 2.50 8.18 -1.04
N SER A 62 1.90 7.36 -0.19
CA SER A 62 2.67 6.55 0.76
C SER A 62 2.96 5.17 0.17
N VAL A 63 4.20 4.72 0.27
CA VAL A 63 4.61 3.38 -0.19
C VAL A 63 5.12 2.58 1.02
N SER A 64 4.57 1.40 1.25
CA SER A 64 5.01 0.55 2.36
C SER A 64 6.40 -0.05 2.14
N SER A 65 7.09 -0.38 3.23
CA SER A 65 8.44 -0.96 3.14
C SER A 65 8.41 -2.36 2.54
N ALA A 66 7.35 -3.14 2.80
CA ALA A 66 7.11 -4.43 2.14
C ALA A 66 6.94 -4.27 0.63
N LEU A 67 6.16 -3.28 0.18
CA LEU A 67 5.98 -3.00 -1.24
C LEU A 67 7.28 -2.50 -1.87
N LEU A 68 8.02 -1.58 -1.23
CA LEU A 68 9.32 -1.12 -1.72
C LEU A 68 10.29 -2.28 -1.94
N ALA A 69 10.32 -3.26 -1.03
CA ALA A 69 11.16 -4.44 -1.22
C ALA A 69 10.78 -5.21 -2.49
N MET A 70 9.49 -5.39 -2.77
CA MET A 70 9.03 -6.03 -4.01
C MET A 70 9.30 -5.19 -5.27
N LEU A 71 9.14 -3.86 -5.19
CA LEU A 71 9.43 -2.92 -6.28
C LEU A 71 10.92 -2.81 -6.62
N THR A 72 11.81 -3.39 -5.80
CA THR A 72 13.26 -3.44 -6.01
C THR A 72 13.79 -4.88 -6.15
N ASP A 73 12.92 -5.89 -6.13
CA ASP A 73 13.32 -7.29 -6.27
C ASP A 73 13.42 -7.68 -7.75
N SER A 74 14.64 -7.98 -8.20
CA SER A 74 14.92 -8.25 -9.61
C SER A 74 14.10 -9.40 -10.19
N LEU A 75 13.79 -10.43 -9.39
CA LEU A 75 12.99 -11.56 -9.85
C LEU A 75 11.55 -11.13 -10.12
N LEU A 76 10.94 -10.38 -9.19
CA LEU A 76 9.58 -9.88 -9.38
C LEU A 76 9.48 -8.90 -10.56
N LEU A 77 10.48 -8.03 -10.75
CA LEU A 77 10.51 -7.10 -11.89
C LEU A 77 10.68 -7.82 -13.25
N GLU A 78 11.48 -8.88 -13.30
CA GLU A 78 11.59 -9.75 -14.49
C GLU A 78 10.27 -10.46 -14.78
N LYS A 79 9.65 -11.08 -13.76
CA LYS A 79 8.34 -11.72 -13.89
C LYS A 79 7.26 -10.73 -14.34
N PHE A 80 7.30 -9.49 -13.85
CA PHE A 80 6.36 -8.44 -14.26
C PHE A 80 6.56 -8.03 -15.73
N THR A 81 7.81 -7.89 -16.18
CA THR A 81 8.10 -7.64 -17.60
C THR A 81 7.48 -8.74 -18.47
N ARG A 82 7.70 -10.01 -18.11
CA ARG A 82 7.08 -11.14 -18.80
C ARG A 82 5.55 -11.09 -18.75
N HIS A 83 4.97 -10.69 -17.61
CA HIS A 83 3.52 -10.54 -17.47
C HIS A 83 2.92 -9.60 -18.50
N LEU A 84 3.52 -8.42 -18.71
CA LEU A 84 3.03 -7.46 -19.69
C LEU A 84 3.04 -8.02 -21.12
N HIS A 85 4.08 -8.78 -21.49
CA HIS A 85 4.17 -9.40 -22.82
C HIS A 85 3.20 -10.58 -22.97
N MET A 86 3.01 -11.41 -21.95
CA MET A 86 2.03 -12.50 -21.99
C MET A 86 0.58 -11.97 -22.09
N GLN A 87 0.28 -10.85 -21.42
CA GLN A 87 -1.00 -10.16 -21.61
C GLN A 87 -1.14 -9.61 -23.04
N MET A 88 -0.07 -9.04 -23.62
CA MET A 88 -0.10 -8.58 -25.01
C MET A 88 -0.42 -9.72 -25.98
N GLU A 89 0.24 -10.87 -25.85
CA GLU A 89 -0.04 -12.05 -26.69
C GLU A 89 -1.50 -12.51 -26.57
N LEU A 90 -2.07 -12.51 -25.36
CA LEU A 90 -3.47 -12.87 -25.14
C LEU A 90 -4.42 -11.83 -25.76
N ILE A 91 -4.11 -10.54 -25.65
CA ILE A 91 -4.88 -9.47 -26.29
C ILE A 91 -4.87 -9.66 -27.82
N GLU A 92 -3.73 -9.94 -28.43
CA GLU A 92 -3.64 -10.17 -29.87
C GLU A 92 -4.49 -11.37 -30.33
N LYS A 93 -4.50 -12.47 -29.56
CA LYS A 93 -5.40 -13.60 -29.81
C LYS A 93 -6.87 -13.20 -29.70
N GLU A 94 -7.23 -12.38 -28.73
CA GLU A 94 -8.61 -11.90 -28.57
C GLU A 94 -9.00 -10.89 -29.66
N ARG A 95 -8.06 -10.11 -30.22
CA ARG A 95 -8.33 -9.23 -31.38
C ARG A 95 -8.75 -10.03 -32.60
N GLU A 96 -8.06 -11.13 -32.86
CA GLU A 96 -8.43 -12.05 -33.96
C GLU A 96 -9.79 -12.70 -33.71
N ARG A 97 -10.06 -13.12 -32.47
CA ARG A 97 -11.34 -13.72 -32.06
C ARG A 97 -12.51 -12.74 -32.16
N ALA A 98 -12.28 -11.47 -31.83
CA ALA A 98 -13.31 -10.43 -31.84
C ALA A 98 -13.72 -9.98 -33.25
N ARG A 99 -13.04 -10.46 -34.30
CA ARG A 99 -13.40 -10.17 -35.70
C ARG A 99 -14.84 -10.60 -35.97
N GLY A 100 -15.67 -9.64 -36.39
CA GLY A 100 -17.10 -9.85 -36.66
C GLY A 100 -18.04 -9.49 -35.50
N ASN A 101 -17.52 -9.04 -34.35
CA ASN A 101 -18.30 -8.40 -33.29
C ASN A 101 -17.71 -7.03 -32.95
N ASP A 102 -18.29 -5.98 -33.54
CA ASP A 102 -17.76 -4.61 -33.46
C ASP A 102 -17.70 -4.06 -32.02
N ASP A 103 -18.67 -4.44 -31.17
CA ASP A 103 -18.71 -4.00 -29.77
C ASP A 103 -17.56 -4.59 -28.96
N ILE A 104 -17.31 -5.91 -29.09
CA ILE A 104 -16.19 -6.56 -28.41
C ILE A 104 -14.85 -6.11 -29.01
N ALA A 105 -14.77 -5.98 -30.34
CA ALA A 105 -13.55 -5.51 -31.02
C ALA A 105 -13.13 -4.12 -30.51
N THR A 106 -14.09 -3.23 -30.25
CA THR A 106 -13.84 -1.90 -29.67
C THR A 106 -13.18 -1.99 -28.29
N VAL A 107 -13.63 -2.91 -27.43
CA VAL A 107 -13.06 -3.12 -26.09
C VAL A 107 -11.67 -3.73 -26.17
N VAL A 108 -11.46 -4.72 -27.03
CA VAL A 108 -10.15 -5.37 -27.18
C VAL A 108 -9.12 -4.41 -27.78
N ASP A 109 -9.50 -3.61 -28.79
CA ASP A 109 -8.62 -2.58 -29.34
C ASP A 109 -8.26 -1.51 -28.31
N PHE A 110 -9.17 -1.19 -27.40
CA PHE A 110 -8.88 -0.32 -26.27
C PHE A 110 -7.82 -0.94 -25.34
N TYR A 111 -7.97 -2.22 -24.96
CA TYR A 111 -6.96 -2.93 -24.17
C TYR A 111 -5.61 -3.02 -24.90
N TYR A 112 -5.60 -3.29 -26.21
CA TYR A 112 -4.37 -3.34 -27.00
C TYR A 112 -3.59 -2.03 -26.94
N ARG A 113 -4.24 -0.89 -27.22
CA ARG A 113 -3.60 0.43 -27.14
C ARG A 113 -3.07 0.71 -25.74
N ARG A 114 -3.85 0.34 -24.72
CA ARG A 114 -3.45 0.47 -23.33
C ARG A 114 -2.23 -0.37 -23.00
N GLN A 115 -2.18 -1.62 -23.46
CA GLN A 115 -1.07 -2.54 -23.21
C GLN A 115 0.22 -2.07 -23.89
N VAL A 116 0.13 -1.57 -25.13
CA VAL A 116 1.27 -0.95 -25.81
C VAL A 116 1.82 0.21 -24.98
N ALA A 117 0.95 1.09 -24.50
CA ALA A 117 1.36 2.22 -23.66
C ALA A 117 1.97 1.78 -22.32
N LEU A 118 1.46 0.71 -21.70
CA LEU A 118 2.02 0.16 -20.46
C LEU A 118 3.42 -0.40 -20.67
N ILE A 119 3.63 -1.21 -21.71
CA ILE A 119 4.95 -1.77 -22.05
C ILE A 119 5.94 -0.65 -22.34
N ASP A 120 5.56 0.34 -23.16
CA ASP A 120 6.41 1.49 -23.47
C ASP A 120 6.74 2.31 -22.20
N THR A 121 5.77 2.50 -21.31
CA THR A 121 6.00 3.18 -20.02
C THR A 121 6.95 2.40 -19.13
N TRP A 122 6.81 1.08 -19.08
CA TRP A 122 7.63 0.21 -18.26
C TRP A 122 9.07 0.15 -18.75
N GLU A 123 9.25 -0.20 -20.03
CA GLU A 123 10.56 -0.51 -20.60
C GLU A 123 11.36 0.74 -20.99
N ARG A 124 10.72 1.73 -21.63
CA ARG A 124 11.42 2.93 -22.11
C ARG A 124 11.50 4.01 -21.04
N ASP A 125 10.36 4.29 -20.43
CA ASP A 125 10.16 5.47 -19.59
C ASP A 125 10.59 5.24 -18.13
N CYS A 126 10.46 4.00 -17.64
CA CYS A 126 10.92 3.58 -16.32
C CYS A 126 12.20 2.73 -16.38
N GLY A 127 12.61 2.22 -17.54
CA GLY A 127 13.80 1.38 -17.66
C GLY A 127 13.67 0.05 -16.91
N CYS A 128 12.47 -0.50 -16.83
CA CYS A 128 12.12 -1.67 -16.01
C CYS A 128 12.35 -1.47 -14.50
N GLU A 129 12.37 -0.23 -14.01
CA GLU A 129 12.48 0.09 -12.59
C GLU A 129 11.53 1.25 -12.21
N ILE A 130 10.61 1.01 -11.27
CA ILE A 130 9.58 2.00 -10.94
C ILE A 130 10.03 3.03 -9.90
N VAL A 131 10.90 2.65 -8.96
CA VAL A 131 11.36 3.53 -7.87
C VAL A 131 12.07 4.79 -8.41
N PRO A 132 12.99 4.70 -9.40
CA PRO A 132 13.58 5.89 -10.01
C PRO A 132 12.53 6.81 -10.67
N ALA A 133 11.51 6.25 -11.32
CA ALA A 133 10.44 7.03 -11.94
C ALA A 133 9.59 7.80 -10.91
N LEU A 134 9.26 7.17 -9.78
CA LEU A 134 8.58 7.85 -8.66
C LEU A 134 9.44 8.99 -8.09
N LYS A 135 10.74 8.76 -7.93
CA LYS A 135 11.68 9.79 -7.47
C LYS A 135 11.73 11.00 -8.40
N GLN A 136 11.78 10.78 -9.72
CA GLN A 136 11.76 11.86 -10.71
C GLN A 136 10.47 12.70 -10.63
N LEU A 137 9.32 12.04 -10.41
CA LEU A 137 8.04 12.73 -10.22
C LEU A 137 7.98 13.54 -8.92
N GLU A 138 8.67 13.09 -7.88
CA GLU A 138 8.86 13.87 -6.65
C GLU A 138 9.77 15.09 -6.89
N GLU A 139 10.89 14.91 -7.58
CA GLU A 139 11.84 15.99 -7.89
C GLU A 139 11.21 17.10 -8.73
N CYS A 140 10.26 16.77 -9.61
CA CYS A 140 9.50 17.76 -10.39
C CYS A 140 8.25 18.32 -9.66
N GLY A 141 8.01 17.92 -8.41
CA GLY A 141 6.95 18.42 -7.54
C GLY A 141 5.53 17.90 -7.85
N LYS A 142 5.40 16.90 -8.72
CA LYS A 142 4.11 16.27 -9.03
C LYS A 142 3.70 15.20 -8.03
N LEU A 143 4.68 14.62 -7.36
CA LEU A 143 4.48 13.62 -6.33
C LEU A 143 5.10 14.08 -5.02
N ASN A 144 4.49 13.74 -3.91
CA ASN A 144 5.08 13.81 -2.58
C ASN A 144 5.11 12.39 -2.03
N LEU A 145 6.30 11.83 -1.80
CA LEU A 145 6.48 10.47 -1.32
C LEU A 145 6.54 10.44 0.21
N LEU A 146 5.64 9.64 0.77
CA LEU A 146 5.57 9.26 2.17
C LEU A 146 5.93 7.78 2.30
N THR A 147 6.13 7.32 3.54
CA THR A 147 6.34 5.91 3.85
C THR A 147 5.17 5.33 4.66
N CYS A 148 5.18 4.02 4.85
CA CYS A 148 4.33 3.30 5.78
C CYS A 148 5.17 2.36 6.64
N VAL A 149 4.74 2.15 7.89
CA VAL A 149 5.48 1.38 8.89
C VAL A 149 5.74 -0.06 8.41
N GLY A 150 7.01 -0.37 8.16
CA GLY A 150 7.58 -1.70 7.97
C GLY A 150 6.74 -2.66 7.13
N THR A 151 6.37 -3.80 7.71
CA THR A 151 5.51 -4.84 7.09
C THR A 151 4.02 -4.57 7.27
N HIS A 152 3.63 -3.32 7.50
CA HIS A 152 2.25 -2.92 7.77
C HIS A 152 1.62 -3.57 9.02
N PRO A 153 2.29 -3.61 10.19
CA PRO A 153 1.70 -4.18 11.40
C PRO A 153 0.61 -3.27 11.99
N PHE A 154 -0.48 -3.86 12.49
CA PHE A 154 -1.44 -3.10 13.31
C PHE A 154 -0.83 -2.76 14.68
N LEU A 155 -0.10 -1.65 14.74
CA LEU A 155 0.73 -1.25 15.89
C LEU A 155 0.00 -1.29 17.24
N PRO A 156 -1.29 -0.91 17.36
CA PRO A 156 -1.95 -0.96 18.65
C PRO A 156 -2.07 -2.36 19.26
N ALA A 157 -2.06 -3.42 18.45
CA ALA A 157 -2.04 -4.80 18.97
C ALA A 157 -0.68 -5.21 19.58
N TYR A 158 0.39 -4.48 19.25
CA TYR A 158 1.75 -4.73 19.74
C TYR A 158 2.23 -3.70 20.77
N GLN A 159 1.34 -2.82 21.26
CA GLN A 159 1.70 -1.70 22.14
C GLN A 159 2.45 -2.09 23.43
N SER A 160 2.30 -3.34 23.90
CA SER A 160 3.01 -3.85 25.08
C SER A 160 4.48 -4.23 24.80
N ASP A 161 4.89 -4.42 23.54
CA ASP A 161 6.28 -4.65 23.13
C ASP A 161 6.79 -3.49 22.27
N VAL A 162 7.18 -2.41 22.94
CA VAL A 162 7.73 -1.20 22.30
C VAL A 162 8.98 -1.51 21.46
N GLN A 163 9.77 -2.53 21.79
CA GLN A 163 10.95 -2.87 21.00
C GLN A 163 10.59 -3.46 19.64
N ALA A 164 9.50 -4.23 19.56
CA ALA A 164 8.98 -4.70 18.27
C ALA A 164 8.48 -3.53 17.40
N ILE A 165 7.83 -2.53 18.00
CA ILE A 165 7.43 -1.30 17.29
C ILE A 165 8.66 -0.52 16.81
N ARG A 166 9.69 -0.35 17.66
CA ARG A 166 10.94 0.31 17.27
C ARG A 166 11.65 -0.42 16.13
N LEU A 167 11.63 -1.75 16.12
CA LEU A 167 12.19 -2.53 15.01
C LEU A 167 11.46 -2.19 13.70
N GLN A 168 10.13 -2.23 13.70
CA GLN A 168 9.32 -1.86 12.53
C GLN A 168 9.59 -0.43 12.06
N LEU A 169 9.68 0.55 12.96
CA LEU A 169 10.03 1.93 12.61
C LEU A 169 11.46 2.07 12.07
N GLY A 170 12.41 1.31 12.62
CA GLY A 170 13.79 1.27 12.14
C GLY A 170 13.90 0.73 10.73
N VAL A 171 13.19 -0.36 10.41
CA VAL A 171 13.16 -0.88 9.03
C VAL A 171 12.49 0.12 8.09
N THR A 172 11.46 0.83 8.57
CA THR A 172 10.72 1.83 7.79
C THR A 172 11.64 2.94 7.28
N VAL A 173 12.38 3.57 8.20
CA VAL A 173 13.28 4.68 7.85
C VAL A 173 14.36 4.18 6.91
N ARG A 174 14.96 3.02 7.19
CA ARG A 174 16.05 2.48 6.38
C ARG A 174 15.59 2.07 4.98
N ALA A 175 14.46 1.40 4.84
CA ALA A 175 13.92 0.99 3.55
C ALA A 175 13.61 2.20 2.66
N PHE A 176 13.02 3.25 3.24
CA PHE A 176 12.74 4.48 2.51
C PHE A 176 14.03 5.23 2.12
N GLU A 177 15.02 5.29 3.03
CA GLU A 177 16.31 5.93 2.77
C GLU A 177 17.11 5.21 1.68
N ASP A 178 17.10 3.87 1.67
CA ASP A 178 17.74 3.08 0.61
C ASP A 178 17.05 3.27 -0.75
N ALA A 179 15.72 3.38 -0.79
CA ALA A 179 14.96 3.54 -2.03
C ALA A 179 15.05 4.95 -2.63
N PHE A 180 14.97 6.00 -1.80
CA PHE A 180 14.83 7.38 -2.28
C PHE A 180 16.03 8.28 -1.98
N GLY A 181 16.96 7.85 -1.12
CA GLY A 181 18.18 8.57 -0.76
C GLY A 181 17.97 9.70 0.25
N ARG A 182 16.83 9.73 0.93
CA ARG A 182 16.50 10.69 1.99
C ARG A 182 15.67 10.02 3.09
N ARG A 183 15.66 10.61 4.28
CA ARG A 183 14.75 10.17 5.34
C ARG A 183 13.30 10.62 5.09
N PRO A 184 12.30 9.82 5.46
CA PRO A 184 10.89 10.20 5.34
C PRO A 184 10.46 11.18 6.44
N SER A 185 9.69 12.20 6.07
CA SER A 185 9.06 13.15 7.02
C SER A 185 7.65 12.72 7.41
N GLY A 186 6.84 12.33 6.42
CA GLY A 186 5.46 11.89 6.58
C GLY A 186 5.32 10.38 6.67
N LEU A 187 4.39 9.92 7.50
CA LEU A 187 4.15 8.51 7.77
C LEU A 187 2.67 8.16 7.67
N TRP A 188 2.37 7.14 6.86
CA TRP A 188 1.13 6.39 6.97
C TRP A 188 1.25 5.36 8.11
N LEU A 189 0.33 5.44 9.08
CA LEU A 189 0.20 4.40 10.09
C LEU A 189 -0.62 3.26 9.49
N PRO A 190 -0.17 1.99 9.59
CA PRO A 190 -0.97 0.86 9.17
C PRO A 190 -2.36 0.96 9.76
N GLU A 191 -3.35 1.01 8.87
CA GLU A 191 -4.77 1.10 9.22
C GLU A 191 -5.20 2.37 9.97
N CYS A 192 -4.41 3.44 9.87
CA CYS A 192 -4.49 4.59 10.78
C CYS A 192 -4.52 4.18 12.27
N GLY A 193 -3.94 3.01 12.59
CA GLY A 193 -3.95 2.39 13.91
C GLY A 193 -3.09 3.16 14.89
N TYR A 194 -3.74 3.93 15.76
CA TYR A 194 -3.10 4.78 16.75
C TYR A 194 -3.46 4.37 18.17
N PHE A 195 -2.50 4.54 19.08
CA PHE A 195 -2.70 4.46 20.53
C PHE A 195 -1.91 5.59 21.20
N GLU A 196 -2.35 5.98 22.40
CA GLU A 196 -1.74 7.08 23.15
C GLU A 196 -0.25 6.81 23.43
N GLY A 197 0.60 7.78 23.08
CA GLY A 197 2.05 7.69 23.23
C GLY A 197 2.81 7.13 22.01
N LEU A 198 2.11 6.66 20.97
CA LEU A 198 2.75 6.25 19.72
C LEU A 198 3.51 7.41 19.06
N ASP A 199 2.99 8.63 19.14
CA ASP A 199 3.61 9.84 18.60
C ASP A 199 5.04 10.09 19.12
N ARG A 200 5.33 9.73 20.38
CA ARG A 200 6.69 9.79 20.94
C ARG A 200 7.63 8.80 20.24
N LEU A 201 7.17 7.58 19.98
CA LEU A 201 7.95 6.59 19.25
C LEU A 201 8.19 7.05 17.81
N LEU A 202 7.20 7.66 17.16
CA LEU A 202 7.38 8.23 15.82
C LEU A 202 8.43 9.37 15.83
N ALA A 203 8.38 10.24 16.85
CA ALA A 203 9.34 11.33 17.01
C ALA A 203 10.79 10.84 17.13
N GLU A 204 11.03 9.73 17.86
CA GLU A 204 12.34 9.11 18.02
C GLU A 204 13.00 8.75 16.67
N PHE A 205 12.18 8.40 15.66
CA PHE A 205 12.64 8.04 14.31
C PHE A 205 12.66 9.22 13.33
N GLY A 206 12.33 10.42 13.79
CA GLY A 206 12.45 11.66 13.02
C GLY A 206 11.22 12.04 12.20
N PHE A 207 10.12 11.27 12.29
CA PHE A 207 8.87 11.60 11.63
C PHE A 207 8.29 12.92 12.14
N LYS A 208 7.57 13.62 11.26
CA LYS A 208 7.03 14.96 11.49
C LYS A 208 5.51 14.98 11.48
N TYR A 209 4.89 14.11 10.70
CA TYR A 209 3.45 14.02 10.66
C TYR A 209 2.92 12.64 10.27
N PHE A 210 1.67 12.38 10.64
CA PHE A 210 0.94 11.16 10.34
C PHE A 210 -0.57 11.42 10.22
N PHE A 211 -1.34 10.38 9.93
CA PHE A 211 -2.78 10.49 9.66
C PHE A 211 -3.59 9.58 10.59
N LEU A 212 -4.82 10.01 10.85
CA LEU A 212 -5.76 9.35 11.75
C LEU A 212 -7.15 9.25 11.12
N GLU A 213 -7.97 8.36 11.68
CA GLU A 213 -9.40 8.41 11.43
C GLU A 213 -10.02 9.68 12.05
N THR A 214 -11.13 10.14 11.46
CA THR A 214 -11.89 11.34 11.83
C THR A 214 -12.09 11.48 13.34
N HIS A 215 -12.60 10.44 14.00
CA HIS A 215 -12.90 10.47 15.44
C HIS A 215 -11.64 10.48 16.32
N GLY A 216 -10.51 9.95 15.82
CA GLY A 216 -9.22 10.01 16.50
C GLY A 216 -8.75 11.45 16.73
N VAL A 217 -9.08 12.35 15.80
CA VAL A 217 -8.83 13.79 15.87
C VAL A 217 -9.94 14.55 16.58
N LEU A 218 -11.21 14.33 16.20
CA LEU A 218 -12.34 15.09 16.76
C LEU A 218 -12.51 14.89 18.27
N LEU A 219 -12.16 13.72 18.79
CA LEU A 219 -12.25 13.38 20.21
C LEU A 219 -10.93 13.59 20.97
N ALA A 220 -9.94 14.23 20.35
CA ALA A 220 -8.69 14.59 21.00
C ALA A 220 -8.94 15.50 22.22
N LYS A 221 -7.97 15.53 23.14
CA LYS A 221 -8.04 16.35 24.36
C LYS A 221 -6.94 17.42 24.39
N PRO A 222 -7.30 18.73 24.44
CA PRO A 222 -8.62 19.30 24.18
C PRO A 222 -9.10 19.04 22.74
N ALA A 223 -10.39 19.18 22.47
CA ALA A 223 -10.94 19.02 21.13
C ALA A 223 -10.39 20.10 20.19
N PRO A 224 -10.07 19.76 18.92
CA PRO A 224 -9.48 20.70 17.98
C PRO A 224 -10.49 21.75 17.51
N LYS A 225 -10.07 23.01 17.46
CA LYS A 225 -10.92 24.15 17.12
C LYS A 225 -11.46 24.06 15.69
N TYR A 226 -10.63 23.61 14.75
CA TYR A 226 -10.95 23.52 13.32
C TYR A 226 -11.30 22.09 12.87
N GLY A 227 -11.60 21.19 13.81
CA GLY A 227 -11.95 19.80 13.51
C GLY A 227 -10.84 19.07 12.75
N VAL A 228 -11.20 18.40 11.65
CA VAL A 228 -10.26 17.71 10.75
C VAL A 228 -9.74 18.60 9.62
N PHE A 229 -10.12 19.89 9.60
CA PHE A 229 -9.89 20.80 8.48
C PHE A 229 -8.59 21.61 8.61
N ALA A 230 -7.74 21.26 9.57
CA ALA A 230 -6.39 21.76 9.75
C ALA A 230 -5.52 20.71 10.47
N PRO A 231 -4.20 20.70 10.28
CA PRO A 231 -3.30 19.89 11.10
C PRO A 231 -3.40 20.26 12.58
N ILE A 232 -3.39 19.26 13.46
CA ILE A 232 -3.29 19.44 14.92
C ILE A 232 -1.91 19.01 15.41
N LYS A 233 -1.41 19.61 16.49
CA LYS A 233 -0.11 19.27 17.06
C LYS A 233 -0.24 18.33 18.26
N THR A 234 0.48 17.21 18.24
CA THR A 234 0.48 16.21 19.32
C THR A 234 1.41 16.59 20.47
N PRO A 235 1.34 15.92 21.65
CA PRO A 235 2.23 16.19 22.78
C PRO A 235 3.70 15.94 22.48
N ALA A 236 4.03 14.99 21.59
CA ALA A 236 5.40 14.78 21.11
C ALA A 236 5.86 15.82 20.06
N GLY A 237 4.99 16.75 19.67
CA GLY A 237 5.30 17.82 18.71
C GLY A 237 5.17 17.43 17.24
N LEU A 238 4.57 16.27 16.94
CA LEU A 238 4.22 15.88 15.58
C LEU A 238 2.92 16.55 15.15
N TYR A 239 2.67 16.61 13.85
CA TYR A 239 1.38 17.04 13.32
C TYR A 239 0.54 15.85 12.85
N CYS A 240 -0.77 15.91 13.02
CA CYS A 240 -1.65 14.92 12.42
C CYS A 240 -2.92 15.55 11.88
N MET A 241 -3.55 14.87 10.92
CA MET A 241 -4.83 15.23 10.33
C MET A 241 -5.75 14.02 10.31
N GLY A 242 -7.03 14.28 10.51
CA GLY A 242 -8.09 13.30 10.39
C GLY A 242 -8.57 13.22 8.95
N ARG A 243 -9.00 12.03 8.53
CA ARG A 243 -9.71 11.84 7.27
C ARG A 243 -10.98 12.71 7.21
N GLU A 244 -11.32 13.22 6.04
CA GLU A 244 -12.61 13.84 5.79
C GLU A 244 -13.63 12.79 5.32
N GLN A 245 -14.76 12.68 6.03
CA GLN A 245 -15.67 11.53 5.89
C GLN A 245 -16.53 11.59 4.61
N ALA A 246 -16.96 12.78 4.16
CA ALA A 246 -17.84 12.89 3.00
C ALA A 246 -17.13 12.47 1.71
N SER A 247 -15.89 12.91 1.49
CA SER A 247 -15.06 12.50 0.36
C SER A 247 -14.84 10.98 0.34
N SER A 248 -14.66 10.38 1.52
CA SER A 248 -14.53 8.93 1.65
C SER A 248 -15.79 8.21 1.14
N MET A 249 -16.98 8.65 1.56
CA MET A 249 -18.25 8.04 1.16
C MET A 249 -18.52 8.15 -0.35
N GLU A 250 -18.10 9.24 -0.99
CA GLU A 250 -18.27 9.45 -2.43
C GLU A 250 -17.47 8.48 -3.30
N VAL A 251 -16.34 7.97 -2.80
CA VAL A 251 -15.47 7.05 -3.57
C VAL A 251 -15.57 5.62 -3.05
N TRP A 252 -15.53 5.40 -1.73
CA TRP A 252 -15.48 4.05 -1.13
C TRP A 252 -16.81 3.30 -1.13
N SER A 253 -17.95 4.01 -1.21
CA SER A 253 -19.24 3.35 -1.17
C SER A 253 -19.49 2.54 -2.44
N ARG A 254 -19.54 1.21 -2.33
CA ARG A 254 -19.94 0.33 -3.45
C ARG A 254 -21.36 0.62 -3.96
N LYS A 255 -22.25 1.16 -3.11
CA LYS A 255 -23.67 1.39 -3.45
C LYS A 255 -23.95 2.80 -3.96
N THR A 256 -23.24 3.80 -3.43
CA THR A 256 -23.54 5.22 -3.66
C THR A 256 -22.33 6.01 -4.17
N GLY A 257 -21.15 5.41 -4.19
CA GLY A 257 -19.93 6.05 -4.66
C GLY A 257 -19.75 5.91 -6.17
N TYR A 258 -18.87 6.74 -6.72
CA TYR A 258 -18.59 6.78 -8.16
C TYR A 258 -18.22 5.42 -8.75
N PRO A 259 -17.33 4.60 -8.13
CA PRO A 259 -16.89 3.33 -8.71
C PRO A 259 -18.02 2.33 -9.00
N GLY A 260 -19.14 2.41 -8.28
CA GLY A 260 -20.30 1.54 -8.47
C GLY A 260 -21.18 1.89 -9.69
N HIS A 261 -20.84 2.94 -10.45
CA HIS A 261 -21.70 3.42 -11.53
C HIS A 261 -21.83 2.37 -12.67
N PRO A 262 -23.06 2.12 -13.19
CA PRO A 262 -23.32 1.12 -14.23
C PRO A 262 -22.46 1.17 -15.50
N GLU A 263 -21.86 2.31 -15.82
CA GLU A 263 -21.03 2.50 -17.02
C GLU A 263 -19.57 2.07 -16.83
N TYR A 264 -19.10 1.89 -15.58
CA TYR A 264 -17.71 1.51 -15.31
C TYR A 264 -17.44 0.02 -15.51
N ARG A 265 -16.17 -0.31 -15.77
CA ARG A 265 -15.69 -1.69 -15.98
C ARG A 265 -16.12 -2.58 -14.82
N GLU A 266 -16.71 -3.73 -15.14
CA GLU A 266 -17.03 -4.78 -14.17
C GLU A 266 -15.75 -5.48 -13.73
N PHE A 267 -15.48 -5.49 -12.43
CA PHE A 267 -14.28 -6.08 -11.86
C PHE A 267 -14.35 -7.62 -11.84
N PHE A 268 -15.52 -8.21 -11.60
CA PHE A 268 -15.62 -9.66 -11.35
C PHE A 268 -15.83 -10.52 -12.61
N LYS A 269 -15.84 -9.91 -13.81
CA LYS A 269 -15.98 -10.62 -15.09
C LYS A 269 -14.71 -10.56 -15.92
N ASP A 270 -13.84 -11.55 -15.71
CA ASP A 270 -12.60 -11.75 -16.45
C ASP A 270 -12.70 -12.96 -17.39
N ILE A 271 -12.04 -12.89 -18.55
CA ILE A 271 -12.05 -14.00 -19.52
C ILE A 271 -11.37 -15.27 -18.99
N ALA A 272 -10.58 -15.20 -17.91
CA ALA A 272 -10.02 -16.37 -17.21
C ALA A 272 -11.08 -17.43 -16.88
N ASN A 273 -12.30 -16.99 -16.57
CA ASN A 273 -13.42 -17.88 -16.22
C ASN A 273 -14.32 -18.22 -17.42
N GLU A 274 -14.06 -17.64 -18.60
CA GLU A 274 -14.88 -17.80 -19.81
C GLU A 274 -14.18 -18.57 -20.93
N ARG A 275 -12.86 -18.68 -20.87
CA ARG A 275 -12.03 -19.34 -21.88
C ARG A 275 -11.52 -20.67 -21.34
N ASP A 276 -11.34 -21.63 -22.23
CA ASP A 276 -10.73 -22.90 -21.85
C ASP A 276 -9.23 -22.76 -21.64
N ARG A 277 -8.66 -23.69 -20.87
CA ARG A 277 -7.23 -23.74 -20.55
C ARG A 277 -6.34 -23.77 -21.79
N GLY A 278 -6.74 -24.49 -22.84
CA GLY A 278 -5.95 -24.61 -24.07
C GLY A 278 -5.81 -23.27 -24.80
N TYR A 279 -6.84 -22.43 -24.73
CA TYR A 279 -6.84 -21.08 -25.26
C TYR A 279 -5.97 -20.12 -24.44
N LEU A 280 -6.17 -20.09 -23.11
CA LEU A 280 -5.44 -19.20 -22.19
C LEU A 280 -3.94 -19.54 -22.16
N GLY A 281 -3.60 -20.83 -22.17
CA GLY A 281 -2.24 -21.33 -22.02
C GLY A 281 -1.78 -21.38 -20.56
N ASP A 282 -0.68 -22.08 -20.31
CA ASP A 282 -0.23 -22.41 -18.94
C ASP A 282 0.19 -21.19 -18.11
N TYR A 283 0.51 -20.05 -18.74
CA TYR A 283 0.90 -18.83 -18.02
C TYR A 283 -0.22 -18.25 -17.13
N PHE A 284 -1.47 -18.35 -17.59
CA PHE A 284 -2.65 -17.88 -16.87
C PHE A 284 -3.26 -18.97 -15.98
N MET A 285 -2.45 -19.96 -15.59
CA MET A 285 -2.85 -21.06 -14.72
C MET A 285 -1.88 -21.21 -13.54
N ALA A 286 -2.40 -21.34 -12.33
CA ALA A 286 -1.68 -21.81 -11.15
C ALA A 286 -2.08 -23.27 -10.89
N GLY A 287 -1.32 -24.21 -11.44
CA GLY A 287 -1.72 -25.62 -11.48
C GLY A 287 -2.97 -25.80 -12.34
N ASP A 288 -4.11 -26.09 -11.70
CA ASP A 288 -5.42 -26.23 -12.36
C ASP A 288 -6.36 -25.03 -12.12
N THR A 289 -5.90 -24.01 -11.40
CA THR A 289 -6.69 -22.82 -11.08
C THR A 289 -6.39 -21.71 -12.08
N PRO A 290 -7.40 -21.16 -12.80
CA PRO A 290 -7.20 -19.98 -13.63
C PRO A 290 -6.75 -18.76 -12.81
N ILE A 291 -5.82 -17.99 -13.35
CA ILE A 291 -5.40 -16.70 -12.82
C ILE A 291 -6.08 -15.61 -13.63
N GLU A 292 -6.56 -14.55 -12.98
CA GLU A 292 -7.16 -13.41 -13.67
C GLU A 292 -6.21 -12.83 -14.73
N THR A 293 -6.75 -12.58 -15.93
CA THR A 293 -5.97 -12.12 -17.08
C THR A 293 -5.87 -10.59 -17.13
N GLY A 294 -6.79 -9.88 -16.47
CA GLY A 294 -6.98 -8.44 -16.57
C GLY A 294 -7.89 -8.01 -17.73
N LEU A 295 -8.32 -8.96 -18.58
CA LEU A 295 -9.20 -8.69 -19.72
C LEU A 295 -10.65 -8.88 -19.31
N LYS A 296 -11.31 -7.74 -19.05
CA LYS A 296 -12.69 -7.66 -18.55
C LYS A 296 -13.56 -6.89 -19.54
N TYR A 297 -14.53 -7.56 -20.16
CA TYR A 297 -15.28 -7.01 -21.31
C TYR A 297 -16.59 -6.33 -20.97
N TYR A 298 -16.99 -6.40 -19.71
CA TYR A 298 -18.30 -5.97 -19.29
C TYR A 298 -18.24 -4.74 -18.40
N ARG A 299 -19.38 -4.06 -18.28
CA ARG A 299 -19.60 -2.98 -17.33
C ARG A 299 -20.53 -3.41 -16.21
N ILE A 300 -20.52 -2.69 -15.10
CA ILE A 300 -21.31 -3.00 -13.90
C ILE A 300 -22.81 -3.15 -14.22
N THR A 301 -23.33 -2.36 -15.16
CA THR A 301 -24.70 -2.42 -15.73
C THR A 301 -25.84 -2.09 -14.76
N GLY A 302 -25.69 -2.40 -13.46
CA GLY A 302 -26.75 -2.28 -12.46
C GLY A 302 -27.63 -3.54 -12.35
N SER A 303 -27.28 -4.62 -13.04
CA SER A 303 -27.97 -5.93 -13.02
C SER A 303 -26.98 -7.09 -13.17
N GLU A 304 -27.43 -8.32 -12.93
CA GLU A 304 -26.64 -9.54 -13.16
C GLU A 304 -26.32 -9.78 -14.64
N ASP A 305 -27.24 -9.38 -15.52
CA ASP A 305 -27.04 -9.42 -16.97
C ASP A 305 -26.11 -8.29 -17.42
N LYS A 306 -24.81 -8.52 -17.28
CA LYS A 306 -23.78 -7.53 -17.61
C LYS A 306 -23.72 -7.25 -19.11
N GLN A 307 -23.69 -5.97 -19.46
CA GLN A 307 -23.54 -5.49 -20.84
C GLN A 307 -22.09 -5.20 -21.18
N ILE A 308 -21.78 -5.11 -22.48
CA ILE A 308 -20.44 -4.82 -22.98
C ILE A 308 -19.98 -3.44 -22.49
N TYR A 309 -18.73 -3.38 -22.06
CA TYR A 309 -18.08 -2.16 -21.60
C TYR A 309 -17.92 -1.15 -22.75
N ARG A 310 -18.11 0.13 -22.45
CA ARG A 310 -18.04 1.22 -23.44
C ARG A 310 -16.99 2.24 -22.97
N PRO A 311 -15.70 2.00 -23.28
CA PRO A 311 -14.58 2.77 -22.70
C PRO A 311 -14.76 4.28 -22.84
N TRP A 312 -15.17 4.75 -24.02
CA TRP A 312 -15.32 6.18 -24.31
C TRP A 312 -16.45 6.84 -23.51
N ASN A 313 -17.54 6.12 -23.22
CA ASN A 313 -18.63 6.62 -22.39
C ASN A 313 -18.20 6.71 -20.93
N ALA A 314 -17.52 5.68 -20.43
CA ALA A 314 -16.96 5.65 -19.08
C ALA A 314 -15.99 6.82 -18.87
N MET A 315 -15.07 7.05 -19.83
CA MET A 315 -14.13 8.18 -19.78
C MET A 315 -14.83 9.54 -19.73
N ARG A 316 -15.91 9.74 -20.50
CA ARG A 316 -16.69 10.98 -20.43
C ARG A 316 -17.36 11.18 -19.08
N LEU A 317 -17.94 10.11 -18.53
CA LEU A 317 -18.57 10.13 -17.21
C LEU A 317 -17.58 10.45 -16.08
N VAL A 318 -16.34 9.94 -16.17
CA VAL A 318 -15.27 10.27 -15.23
C VAL A 318 -15.07 11.77 -15.10
N GLU A 319 -15.13 12.52 -16.20
CA GLU A 319 -14.97 13.98 -16.16
C GLU A 319 -16.06 14.65 -15.33
N ASP A 320 -17.31 14.16 -15.44
CA ASP A 320 -18.44 14.67 -14.66
C ASP A 320 -18.31 14.32 -13.18
N HIS A 321 -17.90 13.10 -12.84
CA HIS A 321 -17.62 12.69 -11.46
C HIS A 321 -16.46 13.48 -10.84
N ALA A 322 -15.37 13.71 -11.58
CA ALA A 322 -14.25 14.52 -11.11
C ALA A 322 -14.68 15.98 -10.88
N ARG A 323 -15.55 16.52 -11.75
CA ARG A 323 -16.13 17.86 -11.58
C ARG A 323 -16.95 17.95 -10.30
N LEU A 324 -17.80 16.96 -10.05
CA LEU A 324 -18.63 16.89 -8.84
C LEU A 324 -17.77 16.76 -7.58
N PHE A 325 -16.73 15.93 -7.62
CA PHE A 325 -15.80 15.76 -6.51
C PHE A 325 -15.15 17.09 -6.12
N VAL A 326 -14.66 17.87 -7.09
CA VAL A 326 -14.06 19.18 -6.80
C VAL A 326 -15.12 20.17 -6.32
N ALA A 327 -16.31 20.20 -6.94
CA ALA A 327 -17.39 21.10 -6.55
C ALA A 327 -17.86 20.90 -5.09
N ASN A 328 -17.93 19.65 -4.61
CA ASN A 328 -18.28 19.36 -3.22
C ASN A 328 -17.21 19.89 -2.25
N ARG A 329 -15.94 19.82 -2.62
CA ARG A 329 -14.83 20.41 -1.85
C ARG A 329 -14.83 21.94 -1.91
N GLU A 330 -15.15 22.55 -3.05
CA GLU A 330 -15.35 24.00 -3.16
C GLU A 330 -16.47 24.47 -2.21
N ALA A 331 -17.59 23.73 -2.14
CA ALA A 331 -18.68 24.01 -1.22
C ALA A 331 -18.23 23.88 0.25
N THR A 332 -17.55 22.78 0.60
CA THR A 332 -17.01 22.55 1.95
C THR A 332 -16.08 23.68 2.40
N VAL A 333 -15.14 24.09 1.54
CA VAL A 333 -14.23 25.21 1.84
C VAL A 333 -15.03 26.50 2.03
N THR A 334 -15.98 26.79 1.14
CA THR A 334 -16.80 28.01 1.21
C THR A 334 -17.59 28.10 2.52
N GLU A 335 -18.15 26.98 2.98
CA GLU A 335 -18.90 26.90 4.24
C GLU A 335 -18.00 27.09 5.48
N LEU A 336 -16.77 26.55 5.44
CA LEU A 336 -15.85 26.60 6.58
C LEU A 336 -15.13 27.94 6.71
N LEU A 337 -14.85 28.64 5.60
CA LEU A 337 -14.04 29.86 5.57
C LEU A 337 -14.40 30.92 6.64
N PRO A 338 -15.68 31.23 6.92
CA PRO A 338 -16.06 32.18 7.97
C PRO A 338 -15.56 31.79 9.37
N ASN A 339 -15.39 30.50 9.63
CA ASN A 339 -14.99 29.95 10.93
C ASN A 339 -13.48 29.67 11.03
N MET A 340 -12.71 29.95 9.98
CA MET A 340 -11.27 29.67 9.95
C MET A 340 -10.40 30.81 10.48
N GLU A 341 -10.97 31.97 10.84
CA GLU A 341 -10.22 33.14 11.36
C GLU A 341 -9.06 33.59 10.46
N GLY A 342 -9.23 33.47 9.14
CA GLY A 342 -8.20 33.80 8.15
C GLY A 342 -7.21 32.68 7.84
N ASN A 343 -7.32 31.52 8.50
CA ASN A 343 -6.52 30.33 8.21
C ASN A 343 -7.01 29.60 6.96
N LYS A 344 -6.12 28.79 6.38
CA LYS A 344 -6.44 27.96 5.21
C LYS A 344 -7.17 26.69 5.63
N VAL A 345 -8.20 26.32 4.90
CA VAL A 345 -8.87 25.02 5.03
C VAL A 345 -7.99 23.95 4.38
N SER A 346 -7.76 22.84 5.08
CA SER A 346 -7.05 21.67 4.57
C SER A 346 -7.95 20.44 4.66
N ILE A 347 -8.15 19.75 3.55
CA ILE A 347 -9.04 18.59 3.44
C ILE A 347 -8.21 17.37 3.08
N LEU A 348 -8.16 16.39 3.99
CA LEU A 348 -7.46 15.13 3.76
C LEU A 348 -8.40 14.09 3.14
N CYS A 349 -8.05 13.62 1.94
CA CYS A 349 -8.78 12.60 1.19
C CYS A 349 -7.85 11.37 0.98
N PRO A 350 -7.75 10.45 1.95
CA PRO A 350 -6.92 9.26 1.86
C PRO A 350 -7.69 8.06 1.29
N TYR A 351 -7.03 7.29 0.43
CA TYR A 351 -7.58 6.09 -0.21
C TYR A 351 -6.46 5.07 -0.43
N ASP A 352 -6.81 3.79 -0.54
CA ASP A 352 -5.88 2.78 -1.05
C ASP A 352 -5.55 3.10 -2.50
N ALA A 353 -4.29 2.96 -2.90
CA ALA A 353 -3.86 3.30 -4.24
C ALA A 353 -4.54 2.39 -5.27
N GLU A 354 -4.69 1.11 -4.95
CA GLU A 354 -5.25 0.06 -5.80
C GLU A 354 -6.75 0.27 -6.05
N LEU A 355 -7.40 1.17 -5.31
CA LEU A 355 -8.74 1.63 -5.66
C LEU A 355 -8.73 2.27 -7.06
N PHE A 356 -7.69 3.05 -7.39
CA PHE A 356 -7.61 3.81 -8.62
C PHE A 356 -6.87 3.04 -9.71
N GLY A 357 -7.61 2.21 -10.43
CA GLY A 357 -7.18 1.55 -11.66
C GLY A 357 -7.37 0.04 -11.59
N HIS A 358 -7.14 -0.57 -10.43
CA HIS A 358 -7.41 -1.98 -10.23
C HIS A 358 -8.89 -2.24 -9.92
N TRP A 359 -9.37 -1.81 -8.74
CA TRP A 359 -10.78 -1.97 -8.36
C TRP A 359 -11.71 -1.07 -9.17
N TRP A 360 -11.34 0.20 -9.34
CA TRP A 360 -12.03 1.15 -10.20
C TRP A 360 -11.14 1.50 -11.40
N PHE A 361 -11.41 0.84 -12.52
CA PHE A 361 -10.56 0.89 -13.70
C PHE A 361 -10.26 2.30 -14.22
N GLU A 362 -11.25 3.18 -14.13
CA GLU A 362 -11.17 4.55 -14.63
C GLU A 362 -10.57 5.53 -13.60
N GLY A 363 -10.19 5.04 -12.42
CA GLY A 363 -9.68 5.82 -11.30
C GLY A 363 -8.48 6.72 -11.61
N PRO A 364 -7.43 6.28 -12.35
CA PRO A 364 -6.31 7.14 -12.69
C PRO A 364 -6.75 8.34 -13.55
N LEU A 365 -7.69 8.13 -14.47
CA LEU A 365 -8.27 9.21 -15.27
C LEU A 365 -9.11 10.15 -14.40
N PHE A 366 -9.84 9.62 -13.41
CA PHE A 366 -10.57 10.45 -12.45
C PHE A 366 -9.65 11.38 -11.68
N ILE A 367 -8.50 10.88 -11.23
CA ILE A 367 -7.49 11.72 -10.58
C ILE A 367 -6.96 12.78 -11.54
N GLU A 368 -6.62 12.42 -12.79
CA GLU A 368 -6.17 13.39 -13.80
C GLU A 368 -7.18 14.53 -13.96
N LYS A 369 -8.47 14.19 -14.11
CA LYS A 369 -9.56 15.15 -14.29
C LYS A 369 -9.84 15.97 -13.04
N MET A 370 -9.62 15.41 -11.86
CA MET A 370 -9.70 16.13 -10.59
C MET A 370 -8.64 17.24 -10.53
N PHE A 371 -7.39 16.93 -10.90
CA PHE A 371 -6.31 17.92 -10.96
C PHE A 371 -6.60 19.02 -11.99
N GLU A 372 -7.04 18.65 -13.19
CA GLU A 372 -7.43 19.61 -14.24
C GLU A 372 -8.56 20.54 -13.76
N ARG A 373 -9.58 19.99 -13.10
CA ARG A 373 -10.70 20.79 -12.57
C ARG A 373 -10.30 21.70 -11.41
N ALA A 374 -9.48 21.21 -10.48
CA ALA A 374 -8.98 21.97 -9.34
C ALA A 374 -8.04 23.11 -9.79
N ALA A 375 -7.24 22.90 -10.83
CA ALA A 375 -6.41 23.95 -11.42
C ALA A 375 -7.21 25.11 -12.01
N ALA A 376 -8.45 24.87 -12.44
CA ALA A 376 -9.37 25.90 -12.93
C ALA A 376 -10.20 26.57 -11.81
N SER A 377 -9.98 26.21 -10.54
CA SER A 377 -10.72 26.71 -9.40
C SER A 377 -9.97 27.85 -8.69
N ASN A 378 -10.71 28.85 -8.21
CA ASN A 378 -10.18 29.91 -7.34
C ASN A 378 -10.40 29.62 -5.84
N THR A 379 -11.13 28.54 -5.51
CA THR A 379 -11.55 28.22 -4.14
C THR A 379 -10.71 27.12 -3.52
N VAL A 380 -10.30 26.13 -4.33
CA VAL A 380 -9.51 24.97 -3.92
C VAL A 380 -8.35 24.72 -4.86
N GLU A 381 -7.30 24.07 -4.35
CA GLU A 381 -6.16 23.57 -5.12
C GLU A 381 -5.68 22.21 -4.59
N MET A 382 -5.09 21.39 -5.47
CA MET A 382 -4.44 20.14 -5.07
C MET A 382 -3.08 20.46 -4.44
N ALA A 383 -2.76 19.85 -3.30
CA ALA A 383 -1.61 20.27 -2.50
C ALA A 383 -0.82 19.13 -1.87
N SER A 384 0.49 19.35 -1.82
CA SER A 384 1.42 18.51 -1.06
C SER A 384 1.14 18.63 0.45
N LEU A 385 1.14 17.48 1.13
CA LEU A 385 1.13 17.39 2.59
C LEU A 385 2.42 17.96 3.18
N GLU A 386 3.56 17.76 2.50
CA GLU A 386 4.85 18.27 2.96
C GLU A 386 4.87 19.80 3.06
N THR A 387 4.09 20.52 2.23
CA THR A 387 4.04 21.99 2.30
C THR A 387 3.00 22.52 3.28
N THR A 388 2.15 21.65 3.84
CA THR A 388 0.98 22.06 4.63
C THR A 388 1.07 21.60 6.09
N MET A 389 1.63 20.41 6.34
CA MET A 389 1.57 19.78 7.67
C MET A 389 2.44 20.48 8.74
N TYR A 390 3.43 21.29 8.35
CA TYR A 390 4.39 21.87 9.30
C TYR A 390 3.89 23.07 10.12
N SER A 391 2.64 23.47 9.93
CA SER A 391 2.02 24.56 10.68
C SER A 391 0.60 24.17 11.05
N SER A 392 0.29 24.24 12.36
CA SER A 392 -1.10 24.24 12.82
C SER A 392 -1.55 25.68 12.99
N CYS A 393 -2.78 25.96 12.58
CA CYS A 393 -3.47 27.19 12.98
C CYS A 393 -4.12 27.09 14.37
N ASP A 394 -4.16 25.90 14.96
CA ASP A 394 -4.55 25.70 16.36
C ASP A 394 -3.29 25.72 17.23
N GLU A 395 -3.20 26.70 18.13
CA GLU A 395 -2.04 26.86 19.02
C GLU A 395 -2.01 25.79 20.11
N ALA A 396 -3.14 25.13 20.39
CA ALA A 396 -3.22 24.11 21.42
C ALA A 396 -2.47 22.83 21.02
N VAL A 397 -1.96 22.15 22.03
CA VAL A 397 -1.46 20.77 21.89
C VAL A 397 -2.62 19.84 22.20
N HIS A 398 -2.90 18.91 21.28
CA HIS A 398 -4.02 17.99 21.35
C HIS A 398 -3.50 16.57 21.53
N SER A 399 -4.07 15.81 22.47
CA SER A 399 -3.82 14.38 22.61
C SER A 399 -4.87 13.59 21.82
N PRO A 400 -4.56 13.03 20.65
CA PRO A 400 -5.50 12.20 19.90
C PRO A 400 -5.86 10.94 20.68
N ILE A 401 -7.02 10.35 20.37
CA ILE A 401 -7.46 9.11 21.01
C ILE A 401 -7.11 7.89 20.16
N PHE A 402 -7.20 6.71 20.76
CA PHE A 402 -7.13 5.45 20.02
C PHE A 402 -8.15 5.44 18.88
N SER A 403 -7.69 5.10 17.68
CA SER A 403 -8.50 5.05 16.47
C SER A 403 -7.86 4.13 15.43
N SER A 404 -8.68 3.64 14.50
CA SER A 404 -8.25 3.10 13.21
C SER A 404 -9.26 3.54 12.15
N TRP A 405 -8.90 3.41 10.87
CA TRP A 405 -9.84 3.62 9.77
C TRP A 405 -10.62 2.36 9.35
N GLY A 406 -10.45 1.27 10.11
CA GLY A 406 -11.12 -0.01 9.88
C GLY A 406 -12.59 -0.02 10.30
N GLU A 407 -13.21 -1.20 10.21
CA GLU A 407 -14.60 -1.39 10.67
C GLU A 407 -14.78 -0.93 12.13
N GLY A 408 -15.86 -0.20 12.40
CA GLY A 408 -16.13 0.39 13.71
C GLY A 408 -15.22 1.58 14.11
N GLY A 409 -14.19 1.90 13.32
CA GLY A 409 -13.23 2.97 13.61
C GLY A 409 -12.17 2.59 14.67
N PHE A 410 -12.09 1.33 15.06
CA PHE A 410 -11.25 0.89 16.18
C PHE A 410 -10.47 -0.39 15.82
N GLY A 411 -10.06 -1.18 16.80
CA GLY A 411 -9.23 -2.35 16.57
C GLY A 411 -9.97 -3.60 16.11
N GLU A 412 -11.29 -3.57 15.89
CA GLU A 412 -12.13 -4.79 15.80
C GLU A 412 -11.70 -5.75 14.69
N VAL A 413 -11.21 -5.25 13.55
CA VAL A 413 -10.72 -6.09 12.44
C VAL A 413 -9.47 -6.89 12.83
N TRP A 414 -8.59 -6.32 13.64
CA TRP A 414 -7.31 -6.91 14.00
C TRP A 414 -7.30 -7.51 15.41
N MET A 415 -8.22 -7.10 16.29
CA MET A 415 -8.27 -7.49 17.70
C MET A 415 -9.64 -8.11 18.04
N ASN A 416 -9.91 -9.28 17.47
CA ASN A 416 -11.11 -10.08 17.74
C ASN A 416 -10.78 -11.56 17.95
N ASP A 417 -11.79 -12.37 18.30
CA ASP A 417 -11.63 -13.79 18.62
C ASP A 417 -11.07 -14.61 17.45
N GLU A 418 -11.41 -14.29 16.19
CA GLU A 418 -11.00 -15.06 15.00
C GLU A 418 -9.48 -14.97 14.73
N VAL A 419 -8.86 -13.86 15.12
CA VAL A 419 -7.44 -13.54 14.88
C VAL A 419 -6.60 -13.52 16.17
N SER A 420 -7.24 -13.52 17.34
CA SER A 420 -6.59 -13.43 18.66
C SER A 420 -5.48 -14.48 18.90
N HIS A 421 -5.60 -15.64 18.25
CA HIS A 421 -4.65 -16.75 18.34
C HIS A 421 -3.22 -16.38 17.89
N ALA A 422 -3.05 -15.38 17.02
CA ALA A 422 -1.75 -14.94 16.52
C ALA A 422 -0.90 -14.24 17.60
N TYR A 423 -1.52 -13.51 18.53
CA TYR A 423 -0.78 -12.67 19.50
C TYR A 423 0.03 -13.47 20.53
N PRO A 424 -0.49 -14.56 21.14
CA PRO A 424 0.34 -15.43 21.99
C PRO A 424 1.53 -16.04 21.23
N LEU A 425 1.36 -16.35 19.94
CA LEU A 425 2.43 -16.89 19.09
C LEU A 425 3.51 -15.83 18.84
N PHE A 426 3.11 -14.59 18.55
CA PHE A 426 4.04 -13.46 18.47
C PHE A 426 4.88 -13.31 19.74
N PHE A 427 4.27 -13.28 20.92
CA PHE A 427 5.03 -13.14 22.18
C PHE A 427 5.98 -14.32 22.43
N ARG A 428 5.61 -15.52 21.99
CA ARG A 428 6.52 -16.68 22.02
C ARG A 428 7.71 -16.49 21.08
N MET A 429 7.49 -16.05 19.84
CA MET A 429 8.57 -15.75 18.89
C MET A 429 9.50 -14.65 19.42
N ARG A 430 8.94 -13.59 20.02
CA ARG A 430 9.72 -12.54 20.71
C ARG A 430 10.57 -13.10 21.84
N GLY A 431 10.01 -13.96 22.70
CA GLY A 431 10.75 -14.62 23.77
C GLY A 431 11.92 -15.47 23.24
N MET A 432 11.71 -16.23 22.17
CA MET A 432 12.76 -17.01 21.49
C MET A 432 13.87 -16.10 20.93
N MET A 433 13.48 -15.00 20.30
CA MET A 433 14.43 -14.02 19.74
C MET A 433 15.27 -13.38 20.85
N GLU A 434 14.66 -12.95 21.96
CA GLU A 434 15.40 -12.38 23.10
C GLU A 434 16.37 -13.39 23.75
N GLU A 435 15.95 -14.64 23.91
CA GLU A 435 16.82 -15.70 24.42
C GLU A 435 18.01 -15.93 23.49
N PHE A 436 17.76 -16.03 22.18
CA PHE A 436 18.81 -16.23 21.20
C PHE A 436 19.76 -15.03 21.14
N ARG A 437 19.25 -13.79 21.25
CA ARG A 437 20.08 -12.57 21.30
C ARG A 437 21.03 -12.59 22.48
N ARG A 438 20.58 -12.99 23.68
CA ARG A 438 21.44 -13.12 24.86
C ARG A 438 22.56 -14.15 24.63
N ALA A 439 22.22 -15.31 24.06
CA ALA A 439 23.19 -16.35 23.75
C ALA A 439 24.21 -15.89 22.68
N LEU A 440 23.74 -15.16 21.66
CA LEU A 440 24.58 -14.59 20.61
C LEU A 440 25.58 -13.57 21.17
N VAL A 441 25.15 -12.64 22.03
CA VAL A 441 26.04 -11.67 22.69
C VAL A 441 27.10 -12.34 23.54
N ALA A 442 26.71 -13.35 24.33
CA ALA A 442 27.66 -14.10 25.16
C ALA A 442 28.73 -14.80 24.31
N ARG A 443 28.37 -15.21 23.08
CA ARG A 443 29.29 -15.79 22.11
C ARG A 443 30.17 -14.75 21.44
N GLU A 444 29.63 -13.61 21.05
CA GLU A 444 30.38 -12.52 20.41
C GLU A 444 31.52 -12.00 21.30
N LYS A 445 31.29 -11.96 22.62
CA LYS A 445 32.33 -11.64 23.61
C LYS A 445 33.52 -12.61 23.59
N LYS A 446 33.35 -13.84 23.10
CA LYS A 446 34.40 -14.85 22.96
C LYS A 446 35.16 -14.77 21.62
N GLY A 447 34.77 -13.86 20.72
CA GLY A 447 35.46 -13.58 19.45
C GLY A 447 34.59 -13.71 18.20
N LYS A 448 34.90 -12.91 17.17
CA LYS A 448 34.19 -12.87 15.88
C LYS A 448 34.60 -14.03 14.96
N THR A 449 34.08 -15.22 15.23
CA THR A 449 34.33 -16.43 14.42
C THR A 449 33.38 -16.55 13.23
N ALA A 450 33.71 -17.39 12.24
CA ALA A 450 32.80 -17.74 11.13
C ALA A 450 31.44 -18.27 11.64
N GLN A 451 31.44 -18.98 12.76
CA GLN A 451 30.23 -19.48 13.39
C GLN A 451 29.37 -18.33 13.98
N THR A 452 30.01 -17.28 14.49
CA THR A 452 29.31 -16.07 14.97
C THR A 452 28.61 -15.35 13.83
N ARG A 453 29.26 -15.23 12.66
CA ARG A 453 28.62 -14.68 11.45
C ARG A 453 27.41 -15.51 11.01
N LEU A 454 27.49 -16.84 11.11
CA LEU A 454 26.36 -17.72 10.81
C LEU A 454 25.19 -17.48 11.77
N TYR A 455 25.43 -17.39 13.08
CA TYR A 455 24.33 -17.11 14.02
C TYR A 455 23.69 -15.74 13.82
N ARG A 456 24.46 -14.73 13.36
CA ARG A 456 23.88 -13.43 12.97
C ARG A 456 22.93 -13.57 11.79
N ARG A 457 23.25 -14.39 10.79
CA ARG A 457 22.33 -14.70 9.68
C ARG A 457 21.04 -15.35 10.16
N TYR A 458 21.15 -16.34 11.06
CA TYR A 458 19.98 -16.93 11.71
C TYR A 458 19.14 -15.90 12.45
N TYR A 459 19.77 -15.02 13.23
CA TYR A 459 19.07 -13.99 14.00
C TYR A 459 18.37 -12.98 13.07
N ALA A 460 19.04 -12.58 11.99
CA ALA A 460 18.46 -11.71 10.97
C ALA A 460 17.26 -12.37 10.28
N GLN A 461 17.35 -13.65 9.88
CA GLN A 461 16.22 -14.34 9.26
C GLN A 461 15.06 -14.50 10.25
N ILE A 462 15.31 -14.86 11.52
CA ILE A 462 14.25 -14.90 12.55
C ILE A 462 13.55 -13.55 12.69
N ALA A 463 14.29 -12.45 12.62
CA ALA A 463 13.69 -11.12 12.64
C ALA A 463 12.81 -10.84 11.41
N ARG A 464 13.22 -11.28 10.20
CA ARG A 464 12.38 -11.16 8.99
C ARG A 464 11.08 -11.93 9.13
N GLU A 465 11.15 -13.20 9.53
CA GLU A 465 9.96 -14.02 9.76
C GLU A 465 9.03 -13.41 10.81
N LEU A 466 9.59 -12.81 11.87
CA LEU A 466 8.81 -12.09 12.88
C LEU A 466 8.11 -10.86 12.28
N LEU A 467 8.79 -10.04 11.47
CA LEU A 467 8.16 -8.89 10.84
C LEU A 467 7.06 -9.32 9.86
N LEU A 468 7.31 -10.35 9.03
CA LEU A 468 6.33 -10.90 8.11
C LEU A 468 5.10 -11.47 8.84
N PHE A 469 5.31 -12.11 9.99
CA PHE A 469 4.23 -12.59 10.84
C PHE A 469 3.33 -11.46 11.37
N GLN A 470 3.87 -10.25 11.57
CA GLN A 470 3.12 -9.13 12.15
C GLN A 470 2.24 -8.36 11.15
N ALA A 471 2.29 -8.67 9.85
CA ALA A 471 1.56 -7.92 8.83
C ALA A 471 0.05 -7.92 9.12
N SER A 472 -0.59 -6.75 9.09
CA SER A 472 -2.03 -6.61 9.39
C SER A 472 -2.91 -7.29 8.35
N ASP A 473 -2.38 -7.54 7.15
CA ASP A 473 -3.03 -8.20 6.03
C ASP A 473 -3.60 -9.56 6.42
N TRP A 474 -2.87 -10.34 7.23
CA TRP A 474 -3.30 -11.69 7.60
C TRP A 474 -4.58 -11.67 8.43
N ALA A 475 -4.60 -10.83 9.46
CA ALA A 475 -5.78 -10.65 10.29
C ALA A 475 -6.94 -10.03 9.49
N PHE A 476 -6.66 -9.08 8.58
CA PHE A 476 -7.65 -8.49 7.69
C PHE A 476 -8.29 -9.53 6.76
N MET A 477 -7.49 -10.39 6.13
CA MET A 477 -7.93 -11.47 5.23
C MET A 477 -8.77 -12.51 5.97
N ILE A 478 -8.38 -12.85 7.20
CA ILE A 478 -9.13 -13.77 8.07
C ILE A 478 -10.50 -13.18 8.43
N HIS A 479 -10.54 -11.95 8.98
CA HIS A 479 -11.78 -11.26 9.40
C HIS A 479 -12.77 -11.11 8.23
N ASN A 480 -12.28 -10.65 7.08
CA ASN A 480 -13.12 -10.42 5.90
C ASN A 480 -13.42 -11.68 5.08
N LYS A 481 -12.88 -12.83 5.47
CA LYS A 481 -13.03 -14.12 4.75
C LYS A 481 -12.57 -14.04 3.29
N SER A 482 -11.53 -13.26 3.04
CA SER A 482 -10.91 -13.08 1.73
C SER A 482 -9.52 -13.72 1.76
N ALA A 483 -9.31 -14.82 1.03
CA ALA A 483 -8.08 -15.61 1.10
C ALA A 483 -7.67 -16.03 2.53
N ALA A 484 -8.65 -16.28 3.42
CA ALA A 484 -8.41 -16.58 4.83
C ALA A 484 -7.53 -17.83 5.05
N ASP A 485 -7.67 -18.87 4.22
CA ASP A 485 -6.84 -20.08 4.31
C ASP A 485 -5.38 -19.78 3.97
N TYR A 486 -5.15 -18.92 2.96
CA TYR A 486 -3.81 -18.46 2.61
C TYR A 486 -3.17 -17.65 3.74
N ALA A 487 -3.91 -16.70 4.33
CA ALA A 487 -3.44 -15.90 5.45
C ALA A 487 -3.04 -16.78 6.65
N ARG A 488 -3.92 -17.72 7.06
CA ARG A 488 -3.61 -18.69 8.13
C ARG A 488 -2.40 -19.55 7.78
N PHE A 489 -2.26 -19.97 6.53
CA PHE A 489 -1.10 -20.74 6.08
C PHE A 489 0.20 -19.92 6.19
N ARG A 490 0.20 -18.65 5.76
CA ARG A 490 1.34 -17.74 5.86
C ARG A 490 1.75 -17.47 7.30
N GLU A 491 0.82 -17.09 8.17
CA GLU A 491 1.09 -16.87 9.61
C GLU A 491 1.70 -18.10 10.28
N ASN A 492 1.09 -19.28 10.07
CA ASN A 492 1.60 -20.53 10.63
C ASN A 492 2.98 -20.89 10.07
N THR A 493 3.25 -20.59 8.81
CA THR A 493 4.55 -20.84 8.17
C THR A 493 5.63 -19.97 8.79
N HIS A 494 5.42 -18.66 8.91
CA HIS A 494 6.39 -17.76 9.55
C HIS A 494 6.66 -18.13 11.02
N TYR A 495 5.64 -18.52 11.78
CA TYR A 495 5.82 -19.03 13.14
C TYR A 495 6.66 -20.32 13.18
N ARG A 496 6.36 -21.29 12.30
CA ARG A 496 7.12 -22.56 12.20
C ARG A 496 8.57 -22.33 11.79
N ASN A 497 8.81 -21.39 10.87
CA ASN A 497 10.15 -20.99 10.43
C ASN A 497 10.96 -20.45 11.61
N VAL A 498 10.41 -19.53 12.40
CA VAL A 498 11.07 -19.03 13.62
C VAL A 498 11.39 -20.16 14.58
N CYS A 499 10.43 -21.04 14.87
CA CYS A 499 10.66 -22.17 15.78
C CYS A 499 11.79 -23.08 15.29
N ALA A 500 11.81 -23.41 14.00
CA ALA A 500 12.82 -24.29 13.41
C ALA A 500 14.21 -23.66 13.36
N LEU A 501 14.32 -22.39 12.95
CA LEU A 501 15.57 -21.63 12.95
C LEU A 501 16.13 -21.48 14.37
N TYR A 502 15.27 -21.12 15.33
CA TYR A 502 15.61 -21.00 16.74
C TYR A 502 16.13 -22.33 17.31
N ALA A 503 15.38 -23.42 17.11
CA ALA A 503 15.76 -24.74 17.60
C ALA A 503 17.10 -25.22 17.01
N SER A 504 17.31 -25.02 15.70
CA SER A 504 18.57 -25.35 15.02
C SER A 504 19.75 -24.56 15.60
N ALA A 505 19.58 -23.24 15.78
CA ALA A 505 20.62 -22.38 16.31
C ALA A 505 20.95 -22.70 17.78
N MET A 506 19.94 -22.82 18.64
CA MET A 506 20.13 -23.04 20.08
C MET A 506 20.66 -24.44 20.40
N THR A 507 20.20 -25.48 19.68
CA THR A 507 20.75 -26.84 19.82
C THR A 507 22.25 -26.85 19.48
N SER A 508 22.63 -26.18 18.40
CA SER A 508 24.03 -26.03 18.00
C SER A 508 24.86 -25.25 19.04
N LEU A 509 24.28 -24.20 19.63
CA LEU A 509 24.93 -23.42 20.69
C LEU A 509 25.16 -24.25 21.96
N ALA A 510 24.17 -25.04 22.38
CA ALA A 510 24.24 -25.88 23.57
C ALA A 510 25.22 -27.06 23.41
N MET A 511 25.21 -27.72 22.25
CA MET A 511 26.06 -28.91 21.99
C MET A 511 27.51 -28.57 21.63
N GLY A 512 27.83 -27.31 21.35
CA GLY A 512 29.20 -26.77 21.24
C GLY A 512 30.10 -27.28 20.09
N ARG A 513 29.74 -28.37 19.40
CA ARG A 513 30.62 -29.06 18.44
C ARG A 513 30.05 -29.25 17.03
N LYS A 514 28.75 -29.05 16.80
CA LYS A 514 28.11 -29.23 15.48
C LYS A 514 27.57 -27.90 14.95
N LYS A 515 27.90 -27.55 13.69
CA LYS A 515 27.31 -26.38 13.01
C LYS A 515 25.80 -26.59 12.84
N PRO A 516 24.98 -25.52 12.94
CA PRO A 516 23.55 -25.65 12.68
C PRO A 516 23.32 -25.95 11.19
N ASP A 517 22.27 -26.70 10.88
CA ASP A 517 21.93 -27.08 9.50
C ASP A 517 21.46 -25.85 8.71
N THR A 518 22.21 -25.44 7.70
CA THR A 518 21.93 -24.23 6.92
C THR A 518 20.93 -24.43 5.79
N SER A 519 20.42 -25.66 5.55
CA SER A 519 19.48 -25.92 4.45
C SER A 519 18.23 -25.04 4.54
N LEU A 520 17.57 -25.04 5.70
CA LEU A 520 16.40 -24.19 5.93
C LEU A 520 16.74 -22.71 5.87
N LEU A 521 17.84 -22.28 6.49
CA LEU A 521 18.26 -20.87 6.46
C LEU A 521 18.45 -20.37 5.03
N ASN A 522 19.19 -21.11 4.19
CA ASN A 522 19.46 -20.70 2.83
C ASN A 522 18.17 -20.67 1.98
N LYS A 523 17.23 -21.61 2.23
CA LYS A 523 15.92 -21.58 1.57
C LYS A 523 15.17 -20.29 1.93
N LEU A 524 15.07 -19.98 3.22
CA LEU A 524 14.32 -18.82 3.72
C LEU A 524 14.99 -17.49 3.34
N GLU A 525 16.31 -17.38 3.36
CA GLU A 525 17.01 -16.17 2.88
C GLU A 525 16.78 -15.93 1.39
N ASN A 526 16.48 -16.98 0.60
CA ASN A 526 16.10 -16.83 -0.80
C ASN A 526 14.61 -16.48 -0.94
N GLN A 527 13.70 -17.14 -0.21
CA GLN A 527 12.25 -16.94 -0.33
C GLN A 527 11.80 -15.64 0.36
N ASP A 528 12.08 -15.53 1.66
CA ASP A 528 11.74 -14.41 2.55
C ASP A 528 12.94 -13.45 2.68
N ASN A 529 13.35 -12.88 1.54
CA ASN A 529 14.53 -12.02 1.43
C ASN A 529 14.30 -10.55 1.87
N LEU A 530 13.13 -10.26 2.45
CA LEU A 530 12.71 -8.92 2.87
C LEU A 530 13.78 -8.27 3.77
N PHE A 531 14.20 -7.04 3.44
CA PHE A 531 15.24 -6.29 4.17
C PHE A 531 16.55 -7.09 4.32
N PRO A 532 17.36 -7.22 3.24
CA PRO A 532 18.62 -7.97 3.28
C PRO A 532 19.61 -7.45 4.35
N TRP A 533 19.53 -6.16 4.66
CA TRP A 533 20.35 -5.46 5.65
C TRP A 533 19.80 -5.48 7.09
N ILE A 534 18.67 -6.15 7.39
CA ILE A 534 18.03 -6.10 8.73
C ILE A 534 18.98 -6.47 9.88
N GLY A 535 19.94 -7.36 9.63
CA GLY A 535 20.95 -7.75 10.61
C GLY A 535 21.86 -6.61 11.09
N GLU A 536 21.91 -5.49 10.39
CA GLU A 536 22.65 -4.29 10.76
C GLU A 536 21.88 -3.39 11.75
N LEU A 537 20.55 -3.52 11.81
CA LEU A 537 19.70 -2.81 12.77
C LEU A 537 19.55 -3.53 14.12
N LEU A 538 19.96 -4.80 14.18
CA LEU A 538 19.73 -5.77 15.27
C LEU A 538 20.96 -5.95 16.16
#